data_AF-A0A970DNQ6-F1
#
_entry.id   AF-A0A970DNQ6-F1
#
_cell.length_a   1.000
_cell.length_b   1.000
_cell.length_c   1.000
_cell.angle_alpha   90.00
_cell.angle_beta   90.00
_cell.angle_gamma   90.00
#
_symmetry.space_group_name_H-M   'P 1'
#
loop_
_entity.id
_entity.type
_entity.pdbx_description
1 polymer ?
#
loop_
_entity_poly.entity_id
_entity_poly.type
_entity_poly.pdbx_seq_one_letter_code
_entity_poly.pdbx_strand_id
1 'polypeptide(L)' 'IGTPFCVTIVYETLEDGCVTVRDRDTMAQERIKIEELVAYLNQKI' A
#
# COMPACT_ATOMS: atom_id res chain seq x y z
N ILE A 1 -10.80 14.31 -9.30
CA ILE A 1 -9.70 14.40 -8.31
C ILE A 1 -10.05 13.43 -7.19
N GLY A 2 -9.32 12.32 -7.07
CA GLY A 2 -9.63 11.31 -6.05
C GLY A 2 -8.42 10.42 -5.80
N THR A 3 -8.30 9.93 -4.57
CA THR A 3 -7.18 9.11 -4.09
C THR A 3 -7.13 7.76 -4.83
N PRO A 4 -6.13 7.51 -5.70
CA PRO A 4 -6.07 6.27 -6.49
C PRO A 4 -5.62 5.05 -5.66
N PHE A 5 -4.88 5.28 -4.57
CA PHE A 5 -4.39 4.23 -3.68
C PHE A 5 -4.93 4.42 -2.26
N CYS A 6 -5.25 3.31 -1.60
CA CYS A 6 -5.61 3.25 -0.19
C CYS A 6 -4.60 2.35 0.53
N VAL A 7 -3.95 2.86 1.57
CA VAL A 7 -2.97 2.09 2.36
C VAL A 7 -3.60 1.76 3.71
N THR A 8 -3.68 0.46 4.03
CA THR A 8 -4.19 -0.03 5.30
C THR A 8 -3.02 -0.43 6.18
N ILE A 9 -2.94 0.22 7.35
CA ILE A 9 -1.93 -0.03 8.39
C ILE A 9 -2.68 -0.63 9.58
N VAL A 10 -2.32 -1.85 9.95
CA VAL A 10 -2.89 -2.56 11.11
C VAL A 10 -1.85 -2.72 12.20
N TYR A 11 -2.23 -3.19 13.39
CA TYR A 11 -1.28 -3.42 14.49
C TYR A 11 -0.19 -4.43 14.11
N GLU A 12 -0.54 -5.44 13.32
CA GLU A 12 0.40 -6.42 12.76
C GLU A 12 1.49 -5.77 11.88
N THR A 13 1.22 -4.59 11.30
CA THR A 13 2.24 -3.84 10.54
C THR A 13 3.40 -3.37 11.43
N LEU A 14 3.16 -3.08 12.71
CA LEU A 14 4.22 -2.68 13.63
C LEU A 14 5.14 -3.86 13.99
N GLU A 15 4.62 -5.09 13.93
CA GLU A 15 5.38 -6.31 14.23
C GLU A 15 6.07 -6.88 12.98
N ASP A 16 5.37 -6.90 11.83
CA ASP A 16 5.85 -7.50 10.56
C ASP A 16 6.43 -6.48 9.56
N GLY A 17 6.28 -5.17 9.80
CA GLY A 17 6.74 -4.13 8.88
C GLY A 17 6.03 -4.10 7.52
N CYS A 18 4.89 -4.79 7.39
CA CYS A 18 4.16 -4.94 6.14
C CYS A 18 2.85 -4.14 6.13
N VAL A 19 2.59 -3.42 5.04
CA VAL A 19 1.37 -2.65 4.80
C VAL A 19 0.60 -3.25 3.64
N THR A 20 -0.73 -3.11 3.67
CA THR A 20 -1.57 -3.53 2.55
C THR A 20 -1.95 -2.31 1.73
N VAL A 21 -1.55 -2.29 0.45
CA VAL A 21 -1.95 -1.26 -0.51
C VAL A 21 -3.07 -1.79 -1.37
N ARG A 22 -4.17 -1.03 -1.45
CA ARG A 22 -5.30 -1.29 -2.32
C ARG A 22 -5.35 -0.25 -3.43
N ASP A 23 -5.38 -0.73 -4.66
CA ASP A 23 -5.60 0.10 -5.84
C ASP A 23 -7.11 0.25 -6.07
N ARG A 24 -7.57 1.50 -6.19
CA ARG A 24 -8.99 1.81 -6.36
C ARG A 24 -9.51 1.43 -7.74
N ASP A 25 -8.67 1.53 -8.76
CA ASP A 25 -9.10 1.39 -10.15
C ASP A 25 -9.12 -0.09 -10.55
N THR A 26 -8.19 -0.90 -10.02
CA THR A 26 -8.14 -2.35 -10.27
C THR A 26 -8.80 -3.21 -9.19
N MET A 27 -9.13 -2.62 -8.02
CA MET A 27 -9.57 -3.34 -6.82
C MET A 27 -8.55 -4.36 -6.27
N ALA A 28 -7.31 -4.34 -6.77
CA ALA A 28 -6.23 -5.21 -6.33
C ALA A 28 -5.74 -4.83 -4.92
N GLN A 29 -5.32 -5.83 -4.15
CA GLN A 29 -4.74 -5.67 -2.81
C GLN A 29 -3.39 -6.39 -2.76
N GLU A 30 -2.35 -5.65 -2.41
CA GLU A 30 -0.98 -6.15 -2.35
C GLU A 30 -0.40 -5.86 -0.96
N ARG A 31 0.18 -6.86 -0.30
CA ARG A 31 0.90 -6.70 0.96
C ARG A 31 2.37 -6.49 0.63
N ILE A 32 2.88 -5.30 0.90
CA ILE A 32 4.26 -4.90 0.62
C ILE A 32 4.94 -4.42 1.89
N LYS A 33 6.27 -4.46 1.93
CA LYS A 33 7.02 -3.88 3.06
C LYS A 33 6.88 -2.37 3.06
N ILE A 34 6.84 -1.78 4.26
CA ILE A 34 6.72 -0.32 4.41
C ILE A 34 7.90 0.43 3.76
N GLU A 35 9.07 -0.20 3.73
CA GLU A 35 10.28 0.32 3.08
C GLU A 35 10.12 0.43 1.55
N GLU A 36 9.38 -0.51 0.96
CA GLU A 36 9.14 -0.57 -0.49
C GLU A 36 7.92 0.25 -0.92
N LEU A 37 7.07 0.69 0.03
CA LEU A 37 5.85 1.44 -0.23
C LEU A 37 6.09 2.69 -1.08
N VAL A 38 7.12 3.47 -0.75
CA VAL A 38 7.43 4.71 -1.47
C VAL A 38 7.85 4.43 -2.91
N ALA A 39 8.69 3.42 -3.12
CA ALA A 39 9.13 3.02 -4.45
C ALA A 39 7.95 2.46 -5.28
N TYR A 40 7.10 1.65 -4.67
CA TYR A 40 5.90 1.08 -5.27
C TYR A 40 4.92 2.16 -5.74
N LEU A 41 4.63 3.15 -4.89
CA LEU A 41 3.75 4.26 -5.25
C LEU A 41 4.35 5.15 -6.34
N ASN A 42 5.66 5.42 -6.29
CA ASN A 42 6.34 6.20 -7.34
C ASN A 42 6.37 5.49 -8.71
N GLN A 43 6.35 4.16 -8.77
CA GLN A 43 6.26 3.44 -10.04
C GLN A 43 4.86 3.47 -10.66
N LYS A 44 3.81 3.66 -9.85
CA LYS A 44 2.42 3.68 -10.31
C LYS A 44 1.84 5.09 -10.50
N ILE A 45 2.60 6.15 -10.21
CA ILE A 45 2.26 7.56 -10.46
C ILE A 45 2.71 8.00 -11.85
#